data_AF-S6ERQ3-F1
#
_entry.id   AF-S6ERQ3-F1
#
_cell.length_a   1.000
_cell.length_b   1.000
_cell.length_c   1.000
_cell.angle_alpha   90.00
_cell.angle_beta   90.00
_cell.angle_gamma   90.00
#
_symmetry.space_group_name_H-M   'P 1'
#
loop_
_entity.id
_entity.type
_entity.pdbx_description
1 polymer ?
#
loop_
_entity_poly.entity_id
_entity_poly.type
_entity_poly.pdbx_seq_one_letter_code
_entity_poly.pdbx_strand_id
1 'polypeptide(L)'
;MKNIVEIQGRECIYKGKTLKSKDELELIKILNKNLEIIIIGEPLLIKIYDFNKDDKNLEEFIEENLEKEFLVNSDMLFHYEYFKKNNLVYIYSIKRGLTVEKLSKDAKKLKVIPIQFLIKDLINRKFKKYKDIISITKFRDIYYLTSIKNKMIVDCDILDINKDINDILVSYGSNNLIVLDDDIKEKIDTSKFKLINFLKIGEIIDERIYKKQRLYTKEFFKKERRKVN
;
A
#
# COMPACT_ATOMS: atom_id res chain seq x y z
N MET A 1 12.85 12.55 -13.06
CA MET A 1 13.31 12.09 -11.73
C MET A 1 12.10 11.57 -10.99
N LYS A 2 12.16 10.36 -10.42
CA LYS A 2 11.06 9.81 -9.63
C LYS A 2 11.24 10.21 -8.18
N ASN A 3 10.33 11.01 -7.65
CA ASN A 3 10.28 11.37 -6.24
C ASN A 3 9.36 10.40 -5.51
N ILE A 4 9.79 9.92 -4.34
CA ILE A 4 8.94 9.10 -3.47
C ILE A 4 8.69 9.91 -2.20
N VAL A 5 7.43 10.16 -1.89
CA VAL A 5 6.96 10.80 -0.67
C VAL A 5 6.12 9.79 0.09
N GLU A 6 6.30 9.74 1.40
CA GLU A 6 5.48 8.91 2.28
C GLU A 6 4.50 9.82 3.02
N ILE A 7 3.26 9.38 3.18
CA ILE A 7 2.26 10.01 4.04
C ILE A 7 2.00 9.03 5.20
N GLN A 8 2.27 9.48 6.42
CA GLN A 8 2.00 8.71 7.64
C GLN A 8 1.26 9.60 8.64
N GLY A 9 -0.03 9.32 8.85
CA GLY A 9 -0.88 10.22 9.62
C GLY A 9 -0.93 11.62 8.98
N ARG A 10 -0.59 12.65 9.75
CA ARG A 10 -0.53 14.05 9.25
C ARG A 10 0.85 14.42 8.69
N GLU A 11 1.80 13.52 8.74
CA GLU A 11 3.17 13.79 8.36
C GLU A 11 3.45 13.39 6.90
N CYS A 12 4.22 14.22 6.22
CA CYS A 12 4.80 13.91 4.93
C CYS A 12 6.30 13.69 5.11
N ILE A 13 6.83 12.58 4.60
CA ILE A 13 8.25 12.23 4.74
C ILE A 13 8.87 12.17 3.34
N TYR A 14 9.98 12.88 3.16
CA TYR A 14 10.74 12.89 1.92
C TYR A 14 12.23 12.74 2.22
N LYS A 15 12.89 11.75 1.61
CA LYS A 15 14.32 11.47 1.85
C LYS A 15 14.65 11.26 3.34
N GLY A 16 13.72 10.64 4.07
CA GLY A 16 13.86 10.33 5.50
C GLY A 16 13.68 11.53 6.42
N LYS A 17 13.21 12.67 5.90
CA LYS A 17 12.92 13.87 6.70
C LYS A 17 11.42 14.13 6.71
N THR A 18 10.85 14.25 7.91
CA THR A 18 9.49 14.77 8.10
C THR A 18 9.45 16.24 7.69
N LEU A 19 8.48 16.59 6.86
CA LEU A 19 8.31 17.91 6.29
C LEU A 19 7.38 18.75 7.16
N LYS A 20 7.74 20.00 7.41
CA LYS A 20 6.86 20.97 8.08
C LYS A 20 6.09 21.77 7.03
N SER A 21 5.01 22.43 7.43
CA SER A 21 4.11 23.14 6.51
C SER A 21 4.78 24.22 5.65
N LYS A 22 5.86 24.84 6.14
CA LYS A 22 6.66 25.81 5.37
C LYS A 22 7.51 25.16 4.27
N ASP A 23 7.86 23.89 4.44
CA ASP A 23 8.67 23.12 3.48
C ASP A 23 7.83 22.59 2.31
N GLU A 24 6.51 22.49 2.45
CA GLU A 24 5.61 21.91 1.44
C GLU A 24 5.57 22.72 0.13
N LEU A 25 5.62 24.06 0.20
CA LEU A 25 5.62 24.94 -0.97
C LEU A 25 6.93 24.83 -1.77
N GLU A 26 8.06 24.65 -1.08
CA GLU A 26 9.35 24.38 -1.72
C GLU A 26 9.39 22.96 -2.29
N LEU A 27 8.75 22.01 -1.61
CA LEU A 27 8.67 20.63 -2.06
C LEU A 27 7.86 20.48 -3.35
N ILE A 28 6.70 21.12 -3.48
CA ILE A 28 5.87 21.08 -4.70
C ILE A 28 6.70 21.51 -5.92
N LYS A 29 7.55 22.53 -5.77
CA LYS A 29 8.48 22.98 -6.83
C LYS A 29 9.55 21.93 -7.18
N ILE A 30 9.94 21.07 -6.25
CA ILE A 30 10.94 19.99 -6.42
C ILE A 30 10.29 18.69 -6.95
N LEU A 31 9.02 18.44 -6.61
CA LEU A 31 8.29 17.21 -6.92
C LEU A 31 7.74 17.14 -8.36
N ASN A 32 7.71 18.29 -9.04
CA ASN A 32 7.01 18.68 -10.28
C ASN A 32 7.09 17.80 -11.56
N LYS A 33 7.64 16.57 -11.55
CA LYS A 33 7.67 15.74 -12.78
C LYS A 33 7.12 14.33 -12.58
N ASN A 34 7.69 13.51 -11.70
CA ASN A 34 7.18 12.16 -11.44
C ASN A 34 7.14 11.91 -9.94
N LEU A 35 5.94 11.79 -9.38
CA LEU A 35 5.70 11.62 -7.95
C LEU A 35 5.09 10.24 -7.68
N GLU A 36 5.71 9.50 -6.77
CA GLU A 36 5.13 8.31 -6.14
C GLU A 36 4.85 8.66 -4.68
N ILE A 37 3.60 8.50 -4.26
CA ILE A 37 3.16 8.71 -2.88
C ILE A 37 2.87 7.34 -2.28
N ILE A 38 3.42 7.07 -1.11
CA ILE A 38 3.17 5.85 -0.34
C ILE A 38 2.35 6.22 0.89
N ILE A 39 1.16 5.66 1.02
CA ILE A 39 0.29 5.89 2.18
C ILE A 39 0.55 4.79 3.21
N ILE A 40 0.91 5.20 4.43
CA ILE A 40 1.32 4.34 5.53
C ILE A 40 0.38 4.59 6.71
N GLY A 41 -0.10 3.50 7.30
CA GLY A 41 -0.88 3.54 8.54
C GLY A 41 -2.33 3.99 8.37
N GLU A 42 -2.82 4.07 7.14
CA GLU A 42 -4.24 4.28 6.85
C GLU A 42 -4.93 2.94 6.56
N PRO A 43 -6.14 2.70 7.13
CA PRO A 43 -6.96 1.56 6.78
C PRO A 43 -7.33 1.58 5.30
N LEU A 44 -7.20 0.43 4.63
CA LEU A 44 -7.66 0.24 3.27
C LEU A 44 -9.04 -0.43 3.32
N LEU A 45 -10.08 0.29 2.89
CA LEU A 45 -11.43 -0.25 2.83
C LEU A 45 -11.62 -1.00 1.52
N ILE A 46 -12.33 -2.12 1.58
CA ILE A 46 -12.52 -3.03 0.44
C ILE A 46 -14.01 -3.35 0.32
N LYS A 47 -14.54 -3.19 -0.88
CA LYS A 47 -15.84 -3.73 -1.26
C LYS A 47 -15.69 -4.62 -2.49
N ILE A 48 -16.41 -5.73 -2.51
CA ILE A 48 -16.33 -6.75 -3.55
C ILE A 48 -17.73 -6.91 -4.13
N TYR A 49 -17.83 -6.81 -5.45
CA TYR A 49 -19.09 -6.92 -6.16
C TYR A 49 -19.01 -7.99 -7.24
N ASP A 50 -20.12 -8.69 -7.44
CA ASP A 50 -20.38 -9.43 -8.67
C ASP A 50 -20.66 -8.44 -9.81
N PHE A 51 -19.95 -8.58 -10.92
CA PHE A 51 -20.09 -7.74 -12.10
C PHE A 51 -20.68 -8.54 -13.25
N ASN A 52 -21.79 -8.08 -13.82
CA ASN A 52 -22.32 -8.65 -15.04
C ASN A 52 -21.92 -7.79 -16.24
N LYS A 53 -20.99 -8.31 -17.05
CA LYS A 53 -20.49 -7.63 -18.26
C LYS A 53 -21.56 -7.47 -19.35
N ASP A 54 -22.64 -8.25 -19.30
CA ASP A 54 -23.70 -8.22 -20.29
C ASP A 54 -24.71 -7.10 -20.01
N ASP A 55 -24.77 -6.62 -18.75
CA ASP A 55 -25.71 -5.57 -18.33
C ASP A 55 -25.15 -4.15 -18.56
N LYS A 56 -23.85 -3.94 -18.33
CA LYS A 56 -23.19 -2.65 -18.48
C LYS A 56 -21.67 -2.77 -18.62
N ASN A 57 -21.04 -1.70 -19.09
CA ASN A 57 -19.59 -1.63 -19.15
C ASN A 57 -18.99 -1.44 -17.74
N LEU A 58 -17.70 -1.77 -17.59
CA LEU A 58 -17.03 -1.76 -16.30
C LEU A 58 -16.87 -0.34 -15.72
N GLU A 59 -16.61 0.67 -16.54
CA GLU A 59 -16.39 2.03 -16.07
C GLU A 59 -17.68 2.61 -15.46
N GLU A 60 -18.79 2.47 -16.19
CA GLU A 60 -20.13 2.84 -15.72
C GLU A 60 -20.52 2.08 -14.43
N PHE A 61 -20.19 0.79 -14.35
CA PHE A 61 -20.38 0.01 -13.13
C PHE A 61 -19.61 0.60 -11.94
N ILE A 62 -18.35 0.98 -12.13
CA ILE A 62 -17.54 1.56 -11.07
C ILE A 62 -18.10 2.91 -10.64
N GLU A 63 -18.41 3.81 -11.59
CA GLU A 63 -18.94 5.14 -11.30
C GLU A 63 -20.23 5.08 -10.48
N GLU A 64 -21.20 4.26 -10.89
CA GLU A 64 -22.45 4.08 -10.14
C GLU A 64 -22.22 3.57 -8.71
N ASN A 65 -21.33 2.59 -8.52
CA ASN A 65 -21.06 2.04 -7.20
C ASN A 65 -20.30 3.06 -6.32
N LEU A 66 -19.43 3.88 -6.91
CA LEU A 66 -18.75 4.96 -6.20
C LEU A 66 -19.75 6.01 -5.71
N GLU A 67 -20.69 6.44 -6.55
CA GLU A 67 -21.71 7.44 -6.20
C GLU A 67 -22.71 6.96 -5.14
N LYS A 68 -23.16 5.69 -5.25
CA LYS A 68 -24.19 5.12 -4.36
C LYS A 68 -23.66 4.82 -2.97
N GLU A 69 -22.45 4.29 -2.89
CA GLU A 69 -21.99 3.60 -1.67
C GLU A 69 -20.88 4.31 -0.91
N PHE A 70 -20.21 5.26 -1.54
CA PHE A 70 -19.22 6.07 -0.88
C PHE A 70 -19.81 7.47 -0.77
N LEU A 71 -20.03 7.93 0.46
CA LEU A 71 -20.13 9.37 0.69
C LEU A 71 -18.82 9.94 0.15
N VAL A 72 -18.85 10.49 -1.07
CA VAL A 72 -17.67 10.97 -1.79
C VAL A 72 -17.10 12.12 -0.96
N ASN A 73 -16.28 11.75 0.01
CA ASN A 73 -15.53 12.67 0.82
C ASN A 73 -14.29 13.01 -0.01
N SER A 74 -14.03 14.30 -0.16
CA SER A 74 -12.89 14.81 -0.91
C SER A 74 -11.54 14.29 -0.42
N ASP A 75 -11.47 13.73 0.80
CA ASP A 75 -10.28 13.08 1.33
C ASP A 75 -10.15 11.57 1.00
N MET A 76 -11.05 10.98 0.22
CA MET A 76 -10.97 9.57 -0.18
C MET A 76 -10.35 9.41 -1.57
N LEU A 77 -9.46 8.43 -1.70
CA LEU A 77 -8.91 7.96 -2.97
C LEU A 77 -9.47 6.57 -3.27
N PHE A 78 -9.70 6.31 -4.56
CA PHE A 78 -10.30 5.06 -5.02
C PHE A 78 -9.41 4.35 -6.04
N HIS A 79 -9.46 3.02 -6.01
CA HIS A 79 -8.85 2.16 -7.02
C HIS A 79 -9.74 0.94 -7.22
N TYR A 80 -9.69 0.32 -8.40
CA TYR A 80 -10.39 -0.94 -8.62
C TYR A 80 -9.51 -1.98 -9.32
N GLU A 81 -9.74 -3.25 -9.01
CA GLU A 81 -9.18 -4.40 -9.72
C GLU A 81 -10.33 -5.31 -10.18
N TYR A 82 -10.30 -5.76 -11.45
CA TYR A 82 -11.32 -6.65 -12.01
C TYR A 82 -10.78 -8.08 -12.22
N PHE A 83 -11.37 -9.03 -11.51
CA PHE A 83 -11.06 -10.45 -11.63
C PHE A 83 -12.01 -11.15 -12.60
N LYS A 84 -11.62 -11.14 -13.87
CA LYS A 84 -12.39 -11.68 -15.01
C LYS A 84 -12.91 -13.09 -14.82
N LYS A 85 -12.15 -13.98 -14.16
CA LYS A 85 -12.50 -15.41 -14.07
C LYS A 85 -13.84 -15.64 -13.36
N ASN A 86 -14.12 -14.85 -12.33
CA ASN A 86 -15.34 -14.98 -11.53
C ASN A 86 -16.24 -13.75 -11.68
N ASN A 87 -15.91 -12.86 -12.63
CA ASN A 87 -16.51 -11.55 -12.78
C ASN A 87 -16.62 -10.74 -11.48
N LEU A 88 -15.56 -10.72 -10.66
CA LEU A 88 -15.56 -9.96 -9.41
C LEU A 88 -14.83 -8.64 -9.57
N VAL A 89 -15.42 -7.56 -9.06
CA VAL A 89 -14.83 -6.23 -9.01
C VAL A 89 -14.49 -5.91 -7.56
N TYR A 90 -13.23 -5.57 -7.32
CA TYR A 90 -12.73 -5.13 -6.02
C TYR A 90 -12.57 -3.62 -6.07
N ILE A 91 -13.33 -2.90 -5.26
CA ILE A 91 -13.18 -1.45 -5.08
C ILE A 91 -12.46 -1.21 -3.76
N TYR A 92 -11.35 -0.50 -3.87
CA TYR A 92 -10.47 -0.12 -2.76
C TYR A 92 -10.65 1.37 -2.49
N SER A 93 -10.71 1.74 -1.21
CA SER A 93 -10.67 3.14 -0.82
C SER A 93 -9.78 3.40 0.38
N ILE A 94 -9.14 4.56 0.38
CA ILE A 94 -8.20 4.98 1.44
C ILE A 94 -8.28 6.50 1.63
N LYS A 95 -8.06 6.95 2.86
CA LYS A 95 -7.99 8.39 3.17
C LYS A 95 -6.72 9.04 2.60
N ARG A 96 -6.59 10.36 2.81
CA ARG A 96 -5.47 11.23 2.39
C ARG A 96 -5.57 11.81 0.98
N GLY A 97 -6.76 11.77 0.36
CA GLY A 97 -7.05 12.41 -0.92
C GLY A 97 -6.63 13.87 -0.97
N LEU A 98 -6.97 14.67 0.06
CA LEU A 98 -6.64 16.10 0.10
C LEU A 98 -5.13 16.34 0.18
N THR A 99 -4.42 15.49 0.94
CA THR A 99 -2.96 15.59 1.07
C THR A 99 -2.27 15.19 -0.24
N VAL A 100 -2.75 14.13 -0.88
CA VAL A 100 -2.28 13.69 -2.19
C VAL A 100 -2.50 14.78 -3.24
N GLU A 101 -3.71 15.35 -3.30
CA GLU A 101 -4.07 16.42 -4.24
C GLU A 101 -3.09 17.60 -4.10
N LYS A 102 -2.90 18.09 -2.87
CA LYS A 102 -1.97 19.18 -2.56
C LYS A 102 -0.54 18.89 -3.02
N LEU A 103 -0.02 17.70 -2.72
CA LEU A 103 1.35 17.31 -3.10
C LEU A 103 1.51 17.09 -4.61
N SER A 104 0.44 16.70 -5.28
CA SER A 104 0.44 16.34 -6.71
C SER A 104 0.07 17.48 -7.65
N LYS A 105 -0.25 18.67 -7.14
CA LYS A 105 -0.77 19.80 -7.91
C LYS A 105 -0.03 20.07 -9.23
N ASP A 106 1.30 19.99 -9.22
CA ASP A 106 2.15 20.24 -10.39
C ASP A 106 2.85 18.97 -10.92
N ALA A 107 2.41 17.78 -10.50
CA ALA A 107 3.04 16.51 -10.90
C ALA A 107 2.59 16.07 -12.30
N LYS A 108 3.53 15.89 -13.23
CA LYS A 108 3.21 15.36 -14.58
C LYS A 108 2.81 13.88 -14.58
N LYS A 109 3.34 13.12 -13.62
CA LYS A 109 2.99 11.72 -13.39
C LYS A 109 2.82 11.50 -11.90
N LEU A 110 1.69 10.94 -11.51
CA LEU A 110 1.37 10.58 -10.14
C LEU A 110 1.17 9.06 -10.04
N LYS A 111 1.73 8.47 -9.00
CA LYS A 111 1.37 7.12 -8.56
C LYS A 111 1.13 7.17 -7.06
N VAL A 112 -0.02 6.69 -6.61
CA VAL A 112 -0.33 6.57 -5.19
C VAL A 112 -0.40 5.08 -4.85
N ILE A 113 0.26 4.66 -3.78
CA ILE A 113 0.33 3.24 -3.40
C ILE A 113 0.14 3.12 -1.88
N PRO A 114 -0.97 2.55 -1.41
CA PRO A 114 -1.06 2.10 -0.03
C PRO A 114 -0.02 1.03 0.28
N ILE A 115 0.54 1.04 1.48
CA ILE A 115 1.54 0.05 1.92
C ILE A 115 1.05 -1.40 1.74
N GLN A 116 -0.25 -1.66 1.92
CA GLN A 116 -0.90 -2.96 1.72
C GLN A 116 -0.69 -3.49 0.29
N PHE A 117 -0.70 -2.63 -0.73
CA PHE A 117 -0.42 -3.02 -2.11
C PHE A 117 1.06 -3.39 -2.32
N LEU A 118 1.98 -2.73 -1.61
CA LEU A 118 3.41 -3.11 -1.66
C LEU A 118 3.64 -4.49 -1.02
N ILE A 119 2.95 -4.77 0.09
CA ILE A 119 2.94 -6.08 0.75
C ILE A 119 2.37 -7.14 -0.22
N LYS A 120 1.17 -6.91 -0.75
CA LYS A 120 0.52 -7.77 -1.76
C LYS A 120 1.45 -8.11 -2.91
N ASP A 121 2.07 -7.09 -3.52
CA ASP A 121 2.95 -7.25 -4.67
C ASP A 121 4.18 -8.11 -4.36
N LEU A 122 4.77 -7.97 -3.16
CA LEU A 122 5.92 -8.77 -2.74
C LEU A 122 5.52 -10.23 -2.52
N ILE A 123 4.42 -10.46 -1.81
CA ILE A 123 3.90 -11.79 -1.51
C ILE A 123 3.54 -12.53 -2.79
N ASN A 124 2.75 -11.90 -3.67
CA ASN A 124 2.34 -12.49 -4.95
C ASN A 124 3.54 -12.83 -5.85
N ARG A 125 4.62 -12.05 -5.79
CA ARG A 125 5.85 -12.34 -6.54
C ARG A 125 6.60 -13.55 -5.99
N LYS A 126 6.64 -13.71 -4.67
CA LYS A 126 7.34 -14.82 -4.00
C LYS A 126 6.55 -16.12 -4.00
N PHE A 127 5.24 -16.06 -3.77
CA PHE A 127 4.35 -17.21 -3.58
C PHE A 127 3.36 -17.40 -4.73
N LYS A 128 3.83 -17.36 -5.98
CA LYS A 128 3.00 -17.38 -7.20
C LYS A 128 1.98 -18.53 -7.30
N LYS A 129 2.27 -19.66 -6.64
CA LYS A 129 1.44 -20.89 -6.68
C LYS A 129 0.26 -20.85 -5.71
N TYR A 130 0.32 -20.02 -4.69
CA TYR A 130 -0.69 -19.94 -3.65
C TYR A 130 -1.76 -18.91 -4.05
N LYS A 131 -3.02 -19.32 -3.91
CA LYS A 131 -4.16 -18.45 -4.22
C LYS A 131 -4.63 -17.71 -2.97
N ASP A 132 -4.65 -18.39 -1.84
CA ASP A 132 -5.14 -17.88 -0.57
C ASP A 132 -3.98 -17.76 0.41
N ILE A 133 -3.67 -16.52 0.80
CA ILE A 133 -2.52 -16.16 1.62
C ILE A 133 -2.98 -15.17 2.68
N ILE A 134 -2.62 -15.42 3.94
CA ILE A 134 -2.77 -14.46 5.03
C ILE A 134 -1.41 -13.95 5.41
N SER A 135 -1.26 -12.63 5.45
CA SER A 135 -0.01 -11.98 5.82
C SER A 135 -0.16 -11.15 7.07
N ILE A 136 0.83 -11.22 7.96
CA ILE A 136 1.01 -10.22 9.00
C ILE A 136 2.40 -9.61 8.82
N THR A 137 2.42 -8.39 8.34
CA THR A 137 3.65 -7.66 8.04
C THR A 137 3.85 -6.54 9.05
N LYS A 138 4.99 -6.51 9.70
CA LYS A 138 5.43 -5.36 10.47
C LYS A 138 6.19 -4.42 9.54
N PHE A 139 5.74 -3.18 9.45
CA PHE A 139 6.48 -2.12 8.76
C PHE A 139 6.64 -0.95 9.72
N ARG A 140 7.88 -0.72 10.16
CA ARG A 140 8.20 0.16 11.31
C ARG A 140 7.42 -0.33 12.54
N ASP A 141 6.66 0.53 13.20
CA ASP A 141 5.90 0.20 14.41
C ASP A 141 4.44 -0.17 14.12
N ILE A 142 4.09 -0.45 12.86
CA ILE A 142 2.71 -0.75 12.44
C ILE A 142 2.62 -2.19 11.91
N TYR A 143 1.60 -2.91 12.37
CA TYR A 143 1.30 -4.27 11.95
C TYR A 143 0.13 -4.29 10.97
N TYR A 144 0.37 -4.83 9.78
CA TYR A 144 -0.62 -4.96 8.72
C TYR A 144 -1.04 -6.41 8.58
N LEU A 145 -2.30 -6.70 8.86
CA LEU A 145 -2.97 -7.92 8.43
C LEU A 145 -3.42 -7.74 6.99
N THR A 146 -3.11 -8.68 6.12
CA THR A 146 -3.53 -8.64 4.71
C THR A 146 -3.92 -10.03 4.24
N SER A 147 -5.20 -10.21 3.93
CA SER A 147 -5.74 -11.41 3.31
C SER A 147 -5.76 -11.25 1.80
N ILE A 148 -5.11 -12.16 1.10
CA ILE A 148 -4.96 -12.16 -0.35
C ILE A 148 -5.62 -13.41 -0.90
N LYS A 149 -6.58 -13.24 -1.81
CA LYS A 149 -7.18 -14.33 -2.58
C LYS A 149 -7.05 -14.06 -4.07
N ASN A 150 -6.61 -15.07 -4.83
CA ASN A 150 -6.36 -14.96 -6.26
C ASN A 150 -5.53 -13.73 -6.65
N LYS A 151 -4.52 -13.39 -5.82
CA LYS A 151 -3.63 -12.23 -5.97
C LYS A 151 -4.26 -10.85 -5.73
N MET A 152 -5.54 -10.79 -5.33
CA MET A 152 -6.23 -9.56 -4.91
C MET A 152 -6.28 -9.48 -3.39
N ILE A 153 -6.23 -8.28 -2.83
CA ILE A 153 -6.50 -8.11 -1.39
C ILE A 153 -8.02 -8.21 -1.22
N VAL A 154 -8.46 -9.08 -0.32
CA VAL A 154 -9.89 -9.29 -0.03
C VAL A 154 -10.30 -8.80 1.35
N ASP A 155 -9.32 -8.67 2.24
CA ASP A 155 -9.51 -8.17 3.60
C ASP A 155 -8.15 -7.66 4.11
N CYS A 156 -8.16 -6.62 4.93
CA CYS A 156 -6.97 -6.09 5.57
C CYS A 156 -7.31 -5.24 6.79
N ASP A 157 -6.39 -5.25 7.75
CA ASP A 157 -6.55 -4.49 9.00
C ASP A 157 -5.20 -3.98 9.50
N ILE A 158 -5.24 -2.92 10.30
CA ILE A 158 -4.09 -2.43 11.06
C ILE A 158 -4.24 -2.95 12.49
N LEU A 159 -3.33 -3.82 12.90
CA LEU A 159 -3.41 -4.48 14.18
C LEU A 159 -2.82 -3.62 15.30
N ASP A 160 -3.50 -3.60 16.44
CA ASP A 160 -2.93 -3.14 17.70
C ASP A 160 -1.81 -4.10 18.13
N ILE A 161 -0.66 -3.55 18.54
CA ILE A 161 0.51 -4.29 19.01
C ILE A 161 0.21 -5.21 20.20
N ASN A 162 -0.85 -4.91 20.96
CA ASN A 162 -1.27 -5.68 22.13
C ASN A 162 -2.25 -6.80 21.80
N LYS A 163 -2.75 -6.88 20.56
CA LYS A 163 -3.74 -7.90 20.17
C LYS A 163 -3.04 -9.26 20.01
N ASP A 164 -3.68 -10.32 20.49
CA ASP A 164 -3.14 -11.68 20.32
C ASP A 164 -3.21 -12.07 18.84
N ILE A 165 -2.04 -12.12 18.21
CA ILE A 165 -1.90 -12.44 16.80
C ILE A 165 -2.30 -13.91 16.53
N ASN A 166 -2.13 -14.81 17.50
CA ASN A 166 -2.43 -16.22 17.31
C ASN A 166 -3.94 -16.44 17.11
N ASP A 167 -4.77 -15.76 17.89
CA ASP A 167 -6.24 -15.85 17.77
C ASP A 167 -6.72 -15.31 16.42
N ILE A 168 -6.13 -14.22 15.95
CA ILE A 168 -6.39 -13.67 14.62
C ILE A 168 -6.07 -14.71 13.56
N LEU A 169 -4.86 -15.30 13.59
CA LEU A 169 -4.43 -16.27 12.59
C LEU A 169 -5.29 -17.55 12.60
N VAL A 170 -5.71 -18.02 13.78
CA VAL A 170 -6.61 -19.16 13.93
C VAL A 170 -7.95 -18.90 13.24
N SER A 171 -8.48 -17.68 13.32
CA SER A 171 -9.76 -17.32 12.67
C SER A 171 -9.74 -17.44 11.14
N TYR A 172 -8.58 -17.32 10.50
CA TYR A 172 -8.45 -17.52 9.05
C TYR A 172 -8.29 -18.99 8.65
N GLY A 173 -8.13 -19.90 9.60
CA GLY A 173 -8.05 -21.35 9.35
C GLY A 173 -6.70 -21.86 8.85
N SER A 174 -6.52 -23.18 8.93
CA SER A 174 -5.23 -23.87 8.79
C SER A 174 -4.80 -24.20 7.35
N ASN A 175 -5.67 -23.98 6.36
CA ASN A 175 -5.41 -24.31 4.95
C ASN A 175 -4.76 -23.17 4.14
N ASN A 176 -4.76 -21.95 4.68
CA ASN A 176 -4.13 -20.81 4.02
C ASN A 176 -2.60 -20.85 4.19
N LEU A 177 -1.87 -20.30 3.22
CA LEU A 177 -0.46 -19.99 3.44
C LEU A 177 -0.38 -18.78 4.38
N ILE A 178 0.28 -18.95 5.51
CA ILE A 178 0.55 -17.86 6.44
C ILE A 178 1.94 -17.31 6.17
N VAL A 179 2.03 -16.00 5.95
CA VAL A 179 3.28 -15.28 5.73
C VAL A 179 3.45 -14.23 6.81
N LEU A 180 4.47 -14.38 7.65
CA LEU A 180 4.70 -13.51 8.79
C LEU A 180 5.98 -12.73 8.59
N ASP A 181 6.01 -11.51 9.12
CA ASP A 181 7.28 -10.78 9.19
C ASP A 181 8.26 -11.51 10.12
N ASP A 182 9.54 -11.52 9.78
CA ASP A 182 10.58 -12.15 10.62
C ASP A 182 10.58 -11.53 12.03
N ASP A 183 10.30 -10.22 12.13
CA ASP A 183 10.26 -9.46 13.38
C ASP A 183 9.19 -9.93 14.37
N ILE A 184 8.20 -10.71 13.94
CA ILE A 184 7.13 -11.22 14.82
C ILE A 184 7.26 -12.70 15.13
N LYS A 185 8.29 -13.36 14.63
CA LYS A 185 8.45 -14.82 14.73
C LYS A 185 8.35 -15.35 16.16
N GLU A 186 8.94 -14.63 17.13
CA GLU A 186 8.96 -15.05 18.53
C GLU A 186 7.59 -14.94 19.23
N LYS A 187 6.64 -14.21 18.66
CA LYS A 187 5.30 -13.99 19.25
C LYS A 187 4.26 -15.02 18.81
N ILE A 188 4.65 -15.97 17.95
CA ILE A 188 3.70 -16.82 17.21
C ILE A 188 3.91 -18.28 17.57
N ASP A 189 2.83 -18.92 18.00
CA ASP A 189 2.78 -20.37 18.16
C ASP A 189 2.60 -21.04 16.80
N THR A 190 3.71 -21.47 16.20
CA THR A 190 3.70 -22.09 14.88
C THR A 190 3.11 -23.50 14.86
N SER A 191 2.93 -24.15 16.02
CA SER A 191 2.46 -25.53 16.10
C SER A 191 1.06 -25.74 15.53
N LYS A 192 0.25 -24.67 15.51
CA LYS A 192 -1.14 -24.68 15.03
C LYS A 192 -1.27 -24.58 13.51
N PHE A 193 -0.18 -24.35 12.78
CA PHE A 193 -0.22 -23.99 11.37
C PHE A 193 0.61 -24.94 10.49
N LYS A 194 -0.01 -25.45 9.41
CA LYS A 194 0.66 -26.39 8.48
C LYS A 194 1.57 -25.71 7.47
N LEU A 195 1.23 -24.48 7.06
CA LEU A 195 1.90 -23.76 5.99
C LEU A 195 2.27 -22.35 6.46
N ILE A 196 3.48 -22.21 7.02
CA ILE A 196 3.98 -20.95 7.53
C ILE A 196 5.32 -20.58 6.88
N ASN A 197 5.47 -19.31 6.51
CA ASN A 197 6.72 -18.75 6.01
C ASN A 197 7.02 -17.43 6.73
N PHE A 198 8.28 -17.21 7.04
CA PHE A 198 8.78 -15.97 7.63
C PHE A 198 9.57 -15.18 6.58
N LEU A 199 9.33 -13.88 6.51
CA LEU A 199 9.97 -12.96 5.56
C LEU A 199 10.20 -11.58 6.18
N LYS A 200 11.34 -10.96 5.87
CA LYS A 200 11.60 -9.53 6.15
C LYS A 200 10.85 -8.60 5.19
N ILE A 201 9.53 -8.68 5.12
CA ILE A 201 8.71 -7.89 4.16
C ILE A 201 8.87 -6.40 4.47
N GLY A 202 8.79 -6.02 5.74
CA GLY A 202 8.96 -4.64 6.18
C GLY A 202 10.27 -4.03 5.71
N GLU A 203 11.39 -4.70 5.98
CA GLU A 203 12.72 -4.26 5.55
C GLU A 203 12.84 -4.14 4.03
N ILE A 204 12.33 -5.13 3.27
CA ILE A 204 12.39 -5.12 1.79
C ILE A 204 11.62 -3.92 1.23
N ILE A 205 10.48 -3.57 1.82
CA ILE A 205 9.72 -2.38 1.42
C ILE A 205 10.51 -1.11 1.75
N ASP A 206 11.06 -1.01 2.95
CA ASP A 206 11.79 0.18 3.41
C ASP A 206 13.04 0.43 2.55
N GLU A 207 13.81 -0.63 2.27
CA GLU A 207 14.94 -0.58 1.34
C GLU A 207 14.52 -0.11 -0.06
N ARG A 208 13.38 -0.60 -0.58
CA ARG A 208 12.87 -0.18 -1.90
C ARG A 208 12.55 1.31 -1.93
N ILE A 209 12.04 1.87 -0.84
CA ILE A 209 11.71 3.30 -0.71
C ILE A 209 13.00 4.11 -0.65
N TYR A 210 13.89 3.81 0.30
CA TYR A 210 15.08 4.62 0.57
C TYR A 210 16.22 4.42 -0.43
N LYS A 211 16.48 3.20 -0.91
CA LYS A 211 17.55 2.96 -1.91
C LYS A 211 17.27 3.68 -3.21
N LYS A 212 16.01 3.70 -3.64
CA LYS A 212 15.59 4.51 -4.80
C LYS A 212 15.91 5.97 -4.56
N GLN A 213 15.52 6.52 -3.41
CA GLN A 213 15.81 7.92 -3.07
C GLN A 213 17.33 8.22 -3.06
N ARG A 214 18.18 7.33 -2.50
CA ARG A 214 19.65 7.49 -2.46
C ARG A 214 20.32 7.50 -3.84
N LEU A 215 19.86 6.66 -4.77
CA LEU A 215 20.40 6.65 -6.13
C LEU A 215 20.10 7.98 -6.84
N TYR A 216 18.90 8.52 -6.63
CA TYR A 216 18.51 9.80 -7.23
C TYR A 216 19.15 11.03 -6.55
N THR A 217 19.44 11.00 -5.24
CA THR A 217 20.17 12.10 -4.60
C THR A 217 21.59 12.25 -5.16
N LYS A 218 22.30 11.14 -5.43
CA LYS A 218 23.65 11.19 -6.02
C LYS A 218 23.68 11.84 -7.40
N GLU A 219 22.66 11.62 -8.24
CA GLU A 219 22.56 12.29 -9.55
C GLU A 219 22.28 13.80 -9.43
N PHE A 220 21.48 14.20 -8.44
CA PHE A 220 21.17 15.60 -8.17
C PHE A 220 22.44 16.39 -7.80
N PHE A 221 23.25 15.87 -6.86
CA PHE A 221 24.51 16.52 -6.45
C PHE A 221 25.61 16.48 -7.52
N LYS A 222 25.58 15.52 -8.46
CA LYS A 222 26.50 15.52 -9.62
C LYS A 222 26.17 16.62 -10.64
N LYS A 223 24.91 17.06 -10.75
CA LYS A 223 24.51 18.16 -11.64
C LYS A 223 24.82 19.54 -11.06
N GLU A 224 24.77 19.71 -9.73
CA GLU A 224 25.17 20.96 -9.08
C GLU A 224 26.69 21.20 -9.17
N ARG A 225 27.52 20.17 -9.07
CA ARG A 225 28.97 20.28 -9.28
C ARG A 225 29.40 20.61 -10.72
N ARG A 226 28.48 20.58 -11.69
CA ARG A 226 28.76 20.94 -13.10
C ARG A 226 28.27 22.33 -13.49
N LYS A 227 27.68 23.09 -12.56
CA LYS A 227 27.29 24.50 -12.76
C LYS A 227 28.22 25.51 -12.08
N VAL A 228 29.31 25.02 -11.51
CA VAL A 228 30.43 25.84 -11.04
C VAL A 228 31.63 25.37 -11.84
N ASN A 229 31.81 25.97 -13.02
CA ASN A 229 33.04 26.07 -13.82
C ASN A 229 32.71 26.88 -15.06
#